data_AF-A0A1F9L7C4-F1
#
_entry.id   AF-A0A1F9L7C4-F1
#
_cell.length_a   1.000
_cell.length_b   1.000
_cell.length_c   1.000
_cell.angle_alpha   90.00
_cell.angle_beta   90.00
_cell.angle_gamma   90.00
#
_symmetry.space_group_name_H-M   'P 1'
#
loop_
_entity.id
_entity.type
_entity.pdbx_description
1 polymer ?
#
loop_
_entity_poly.entity_id
_entity_poly.type
_entity_poly.pdbx_seq_one_letter_code
_entity_poly.pdbx_strand_id
1 'polypeptide(L)'
;MHKKDSDRSCIGCHSKAAESMDCAGCHFHQSKTGKENQESCKTCHSLSPEQLQASDPVQLAKKTLSDLTSNYAKVQTDKIPEIVTIDVLANEYKPSAFPHRKVVQAIFERVEKSGMAKVFHQDQAGLCMGCHHNSPKSLEPPKCASCHGKTGPSQDGRPGLKGAYHGQCITCHQKMKVEAVAATDCVKCHEKKK
;
A
#
# COMPACT_ATOMS: atom_id res chain seq x y z
N MET A 1 -6.31 -23.69 -2.17
CA MET A 1 -6.70 -22.31 -1.76
C MET A 1 -5.69 -21.23 -2.16
N HIS A 2 -4.40 -21.54 -2.40
CA HIS A 2 -3.35 -20.52 -2.60
C HIS A 2 -2.88 -20.30 -4.06
N LYS A 3 -3.48 -20.98 -5.05
CA LYS A 3 -3.03 -20.92 -6.45
C LYS A 3 -3.26 -19.52 -7.07
N LYS A 4 -2.19 -18.72 -7.20
CA LYS A 4 -2.23 -17.29 -7.58
C LYS A 4 -2.82 -17.02 -8.97
N ASP A 5 -2.64 -17.94 -9.90
CA ASP A 5 -3.10 -17.88 -11.31
C ASP A 5 -4.51 -18.47 -11.51
N SER A 6 -5.25 -18.75 -10.43
CA SER A 6 -6.59 -19.33 -10.51
C SER A 6 -7.61 -18.52 -9.74
N ASP A 7 -8.61 -18.00 -10.45
CA ASP A 7 -9.78 -17.32 -9.90
C ASP A 7 -10.66 -18.25 -9.02
N ARG A 8 -10.42 -19.56 -9.07
CA ARG A 8 -11.08 -20.54 -8.20
C ARG A 8 -10.39 -20.71 -6.85
N SER A 9 -9.25 -20.06 -6.64
CA SER A 9 -8.53 -20.07 -5.37
C SER A 9 -8.77 -18.77 -4.62
N CYS A 10 -8.75 -18.81 -3.28
CA CYS A 10 -8.93 -17.63 -2.44
C CYS A 10 -7.89 -16.56 -2.79
N ILE A 11 -6.60 -16.95 -2.85
CA ILE A 11 -5.51 -16.01 -3.12
C ILE A 11 -5.55 -15.49 -4.56
N GLY A 12 -5.89 -16.32 -5.54
CA GLY A 12 -5.96 -15.90 -6.94
C GLY A 12 -7.09 -14.89 -7.17
N CYS A 13 -8.31 -15.20 -6.69
CA CYS A 13 -9.44 -14.28 -6.75
C CYS A 13 -9.16 -12.96 -6.02
N HIS A 14 -8.58 -13.00 -4.81
CA HIS A 14 -8.25 -11.79 -4.05
C HIS A 14 -7.15 -10.96 -4.74
N SER A 15 -6.15 -11.61 -5.33
CA SER A 15 -5.09 -10.92 -6.08
C SER A 15 -5.66 -10.17 -7.27
N LYS A 16 -6.57 -10.80 -8.03
CA LYS A 16 -7.29 -10.17 -9.14
C LYS A 16 -8.16 -9.00 -8.67
N ALA A 17 -8.83 -9.14 -7.52
CA ALA A 17 -9.60 -8.03 -6.94
C ALA A 17 -8.72 -6.82 -6.55
N ALA A 18 -7.48 -7.07 -6.11
CA ALA A 18 -6.50 -6.03 -5.79
C ALA A 18 -5.94 -5.30 -7.04
N GLU A 19 -6.24 -5.77 -8.25
CA GLU A 19 -5.93 -5.07 -9.51
C GLU A 19 -6.96 -3.99 -9.88
N SER A 20 -8.05 -3.88 -9.12
CA SER A 20 -9.03 -2.80 -9.29
C SER A 20 -8.40 -1.43 -9.03
N MET A 21 -8.97 -0.37 -9.62
CA MET A 21 -8.38 0.97 -9.58
C MET A 21 -8.19 1.53 -8.17
N ASP A 22 -9.03 1.11 -7.21
CA ASP A 22 -8.94 1.55 -5.81
C ASP A 22 -7.82 0.85 -5.02
N CYS A 23 -7.22 -0.21 -5.57
CA CYS A 23 -6.22 -1.04 -4.91
C CYS A 23 -4.89 -1.09 -5.67
N ALA A 24 -4.94 -1.03 -7.01
CA ALA A 24 -3.79 -1.22 -7.88
C ALA A 24 -2.68 -0.17 -7.69
N GLY A 25 -3.03 1.02 -7.16
CA GLY A 25 -2.06 2.07 -6.84
C GLY A 25 -1.01 1.65 -5.79
N CYS A 26 -1.32 0.70 -4.91
CA CYS A 26 -0.36 0.14 -3.95
C CYS A 26 0.06 -1.29 -4.34
N HIS A 27 -0.88 -2.09 -4.85
CA HIS A 27 -0.65 -3.52 -5.13
C HIS A 27 0.17 -3.81 -6.40
N PHE A 28 0.47 -2.80 -7.24
CA PHE A 28 1.24 -3.02 -8.48
C PHE A 28 2.68 -3.53 -8.28
N HIS A 29 3.25 -3.34 -7.09
CA HIS A 29 4.57 -3.88 -6.75
C HIS A 29 4.50 -5.33 -6.26
N GLN A 30 3.39 -5.73 -5.63
CA GLN A 30 3.26 -7.02 -4.95
C GLN A 30 3.15 -8.20 -5.92
N SER A 31 2.64 -7.97 -7.13
CA SER A 31 2.57 -9.01 -8.17
C SER A 31 3.94 -9.49 -8.65
N LYS A 32 5.01 -8.72 -8.42
CA LYS A 32 6.36 -9.01 -8.93
C LYS A 32 7.29 -9.72 -7.96
N THR A 33 7.06 -9.62 -6.64
CA THR A 33 8.05 -10.06 -5.65
C THR A 33 7.93 -11.52 -5.25
N GLY A 34 6.80 -12.18 -5.53
CA GLY A 34 6.59 -13.61 -5.28
C GLY A 34 6.57 -14.04 -3.79
N LYS A 35 7.08 -13.21 -2.88
CA LYS A 35 7.20 -13.45 -1.44
C LYS A 35 5.83 -13.44 -0.76
N GLU A 36 5.51 -14.52 -0.07
CA GLU A 36 4.30 -14.65 0.74
C GLU A 36 4.41 -13.79 2.00
N ASN A 37 3.36 -13.01 2.29
CA ASN A 37 3.28 -12.27 3.54
C ASN A 37 2.83 -13.22 4.65
N GLN A 38 3.74 -13.61 5.54
CA GLN A 38 3.43 -14.52 6.66
C GLN A 38 2.34 -13.97 7.60
N GLU A 39 2.19 -12.65 7.71
CA GLU A 39 1.10 -12.06 8.50
C GLU A 39 -0.27 -12.33 7.88
N SER A 40 -0.35 -12.36 6.54
CA SER A 40 -1.62 -12.63 5.82
C SER A 40 -2.11 -14.06 5.99
N CYS A 41 -1.25 -15.00 6.37
CA CYS A 41 -1.64 -16.38 6.66
C CYS A 41 -2.68 -16.42 7.79
N LYS A 42 -2.49 -15.60 8.83
CA LYS A 42 -3.36 -15.55 10.01
C LYS A 42 -4.75 -14.98 9.71
N THR A 43 -4.92 -14.27 8.60
CA THR A 43 -6.23 -13.78 8.16
C THR A 43 -7.19 -14.92 7.81
N CYS A 44 -6.66 -16.03 7.30
CA CYS A 44 -7.44 -17.24 7.00
C CYS A 44 -7.18 -18.38 8.00
N HIS A 45 -5.96 -18.47 8.52
CA HIS A 45 -5.50 -19.49 9.46
C HIS A 45 -5.40 -18.91 10.87
N SER A 46 -6.54 -18.53 11.44
CA SER A 46 -6.64 -17.92 12.77
C SER A 46 -6.99 -18.93 13.89
N LEU A 47 -7.29 -20.17 13.54
CA LEU A 47 -7.75 -21.21 14.47
C LEU A 47 -6.73 -22.33 14.61
N SER A 48 -6.55 -22.82 15.83
CA SER A 48 -5.72 -23.98 16.13
C SER A 48 -6.48 -25.30 15.89
N PRO A 49 -5.76 -26.42 15.68
CA PRO A 49 -6.38 -27.74 15.54
C PRO A 49 -7.30 -28.11 16.72
N GLU A 50 -6.93 -27.73 17.95
CA GLU A 50 -7.70 -28.03 19.17
C GLU A 50 -9.04 -27.28 19.17
N GLN A 51 -9.04 -26.01 18.72
CA GLN A 51 -10.26 -25.22 18.60
C GLN A 51 -11.22 -25.82 17.56
N LEU A 52 -10.68 -26.37 16.47
CA LEU A 52 -11.46 -27.00 15.41
C LEU A 52 -12.10 -28.33 15.86
N GLN A 53 -11.51 -29.03 16.84
CA GLN A 53 -12.01 -30.30 17.36
C GLN A 53 -13.03 -30.12 18.50
N ALA A 54 -12.95 -29.02 19.25
CA ALA A 54 -13.71 -28.81 20.49
C ALA A 54 -15.08 -28.14 20.32
N SER A 55 -15.51 -27.80 19.10
CA SER A 55 -16.72 -26.99 18.86
C SER A 55 -17.44 -27.39 17.58
N ASP A 56 -18.74 -27.07 17.51
CA ASP A 56 -19.49 -27.15 16.26
C ASP A 56 -18.84 -26.24 15.19
N PRO A 57 -18.47 -26.77 14.01
CA PRO A 57 -17.74 -26.01 12.99
C PRO A 57 -18.47 -24.75 12.52
N VAL A 58 -19.81 -24.78 12.46
CA VAL A 58 -20.61 -23.65 11.98
C VAL A 58 -20.65 -22.52 13.01
N GLN A 59 -20.86 -22.85 14.28
CA GLN A 59 -20.83 -21.85 15.35
C GLN A 59 -19.44 -21.25 15.55
N LEU A 60 -18.39 -22.08 15.48
CA LEU A 60 -17.02 -21.61 15.55
C LEU A 60 -16.71 -20.63 14.41
N ALA A 61 -17.06 -20.97 13.16
CA ALA A 61 -16.85 -20.09 12.02
C ALA A 61 -17.58 -18.74 12.17
N LYS A 62 -18.85 -18.74 12.62
CA LYS A 62 -19.61 -17.51 12.84
C LYS A 62 -18.95 -16.59 13.87
N LYS A 63 -18.47 -17.16 14.98
CA LYS A 63 -17.78 -16.41 16.03
C LYS A 63 -16.48 -15.82 15.49
N THR A 64 -15.63 -16.63 14.86
CA THR A 64 -14.32 -16.20 14.33
C THR A 64 -14.46 -15.10 13.28
N LEU A 65 -15.44 -15.18 12.38
CA LEU A 65 -15.69 -14.16 11.37
C LEU A 65 -16.16 -12.83 11.98
N SER A 66 -16.93 -12.87 13.06
CA SER A 66 -17.38 -11.65 13.76
C SER A 66 -16.20 -10.91 14.39
N ASP A 67 -15.29 -11.64 15.03
CA ASP A 67 -14.09 -11.09 15.67
C ASP A 67 -13.14 -10.42 14.67
N LEU A 68 -12.99 -11.01 13.47
CA LEU A 68 -12.11 -10.51 12.39
C LEU A 68 -12.48 -9.11 11.88
N THR A 69 -13.75 -8.73 11.96
CA THR A 69 -14.23 -7.43 11.44
C THR A 69 -14.16 -6.29 12.47
N SER A 70 -13.87 -6.62 13.72
CA SER A 70 -13.98 -5.69 14.86
C SER A 70 -12.72 -4.85 15.11
N ASN A 71 -11.57 -5.24 14.56
CA ASN A 71 -10.26 -4.72 14.95
C ASN A 71 -9.60 -3.79 13.91
N TYR A 72 -10.36 -2.92 13.25
CA TYR A 72 -9.77 -1.94 12.32
C TYR A 72 -9.27 -0.69 13.06
N ALA A 73 -7.95 -0.59 13.24
CA ALA A 73 -7.33 0.55 13.92
C ALA A 73 -7.02 1.70 12.95
N LYS A 74 -7.60 2.88 13.19
CA LYS A 74 -7.33 4.09 12.40
C LYS A 74 -6.11 4.86 12.93
N VAL A 75 -5.31 5.41 12.04
CA VAL A 75 -4.23 6.35 12.38
C VAL A 75 -4.87 7.74 12.55
N GLN A 76 -4.50 8.43 13.63
CA GLN A 76 -5.01 9.78 13.88
C GLN A 76 -4.47 10.78 12.84
N THR A 77 -5.34 11.65 12.34
CA THR A 77 -5.03 12.58 11.26
C THR A 77 -3.87 13.53 11.57
N ASP A 78 -3.71 13.94 12.84
CA ASP A 78 -2.62 14.80 13.32
C ASP A 78 -1.25 14.12 13.22
N LYS A 79 -1.19 12.78 13.21
CA LYS A 79 0.03 12.00 13.01
C LYS A 79 0.44 11.87 11.55
N ILE A 80 -0.38 12.37 10.62
CA ILE A 80 -0.11 12.34 9.19
C ILE A 80 0.30 13.76 8.76
N PRO A 81 1.54 13.98 8.28
CA PRO A 81 1.98 15.30 7.83
C PRO A 81 1.09 15.84 6.71
N GLU A 82 0.75 17.12 6.79
CA GLU A 82 -0.13 17.77 5.81
C GLU A 82 0.51 17.86 4.43
N ILE A 83 1.67 18.51 4.39
CA ILE A 83 2.51 18.69 3.22
C ILE A 83 3.88 18.09 3.53
N VAL A 84 4.44 17.36 2.59
CA VAL A 84 5.83 16.90 2.62
C VAL A 84 6.57 17.57 1.48
N THR A 85 7.59 18.37 1.81
CA THR A 85 8.45 19.00 0.80
C THR A 85 9.55 18.03 0.38
N ILE A 86 9.62 17.75 -0.92
CA ILE A 86 10.65 16.88 -1.52
C ILE A 86 11.62 17.76 -2.31
N ASP A 87 12.75 18.09 -1.68
CA ASP A 87 13.77 19.02 -2.20
C ASP A 87 15.12 18.37 -2.50
N VAL A 88 15.32 17.11 -2.07
CA VAL A 88 16.59 16.39 -2.09
C VAL A 88 17.23 16.23 -3.49
N LEU A 89 16.44 16.40 -4.55
CA LEU A 89 16.83 16.40 -5.97
C LEU A 89 16.49 17.71 -6.68
N ALA A 90 16.10 18.77 -5.96
CA ALA A 90 15.75 20.05 -6.57
C ALA A 90 16.95 20.64 -7.30
N ASN A 91 16.83 20.75 -8.63
CA ASN A 91 17.86 21.29 -9.50
C ASN A 91 17.22 22.04 -10.67
N GLU A 92 16.75 21.30 -11.69
CA GLU A 92 16.03 21.84 -12.86
C GLU A 92 14.61 22.33 -12.52
N TYR A 93 14.01 21.71 -11.50
CA TYR A 93 12.69 22.04 -10.97
C TYR A 93 12.79 22.42 -9.49
N LYS A 94 11.82 23.19 -9.02
CA LYS A 94 11.65 23.52 -7.60
C LYS A 94 11.31 22.26 -6.79
N PRO A 95 11.46 22.29 -5.45
CA PRO A 95 10.96 21.24 -4.59
C PRO A 95 9.48 20.94 -4.84
N SER A 96 9.11 19.65 -4.77
CA SER A 96 7.71 19.23 -4.86
C SER A 96 7.04 19.38 -3.50
N ALA A 97 5.97 20.17 -3.42
CA ALA A 97 5.11 20.27 -2.24
C ALA A 97 4.04 19.17 -2.30
N PHE A 98 4.35 17.98 -1.79
CA PHE A 98 3.47 16.83 -1.89
C PHE A 98 2.32 16.93 -0.86
N PRO A 99 1.03 16.93 -1.27
CA PRO A 99 -0.12 17.01 -0.37
C PRO A 99 -0.38 15.67 0.33
N HIS A 100 0.55 15.28 1.20
CA HIS A 100 0.65 13.96 1.81
C HIS A 100 -0.63 13.51 2.52
N ARG A 101 -1.12 14.28 3.49
CA ARG A 101 -2.34 13.92 4.25
C ARG A 101 -3.56 13.78 3.36
N LYS A 102 -3.73 14.69 2.39
CA LYS A 102 -4.88 14.66 1.45
C LYS A 102 -4.89 13.39 0.62
N VAL A 103 -3.73 12.96 0.11
CA VAL A 103 -3.60 11.72 -0.67
C VAL A 103 -3.91 10.50 0.21
N VAL A 104 -3.37 10.44 1.42
CA VAL A 104 -3.61 9.33 2.35
C VAL A 104 -5.10 9.23 2.73
N GLN A 105 -5.76 10.34 3.03
CA GLN A 105 -7.20 10.37 3.33
C GLN A 105 -8.05 9.86 2.16
N ALA A 106 -7.76 10.30 0.93
CA ALA A 106 -8.46 9.82 -0.26
C ALA A 106 -8.26 8.31 -0.48
N ILE A 107 -7.09 7.76 -0.14
CA ILE A 107 -6.84 6.32 -0.18
C ILE A 107 -7.67 5.61 0.90
N PHE A 108 -7.68 6.10 2.14
CA PHE A 108 -8.49 5.50 3.22
C PHE A 108 -9.96 5.42 2.84
N GLU A 109 -10.55 6.49 2.30
CA GLU A 109 -11.94 6.51 1.86
C GLU A 109 -12.25 5.46 0.77
N ARG A 110 -11.31 5.20 -0.14
CA ARG A 110 -11.48 4.18 -1.19
C ARG A 110 -11.34 2.77 -0.64
N VAL A 111 -10.30 2.53 0.16
CA VAL A 111 -10.00 1.23 0.75
C VAL A 111 -11.10 0.78 1.71
N GLU A 112 -11.65 1.70 2.52
CA GLU A 112 -12.68 1.40 3.51
C GLU A 112 -14.03 0.96 2.90
N LYS A 113 -14.24 1.14 1.59
CA LYS A 113 -15.41 0.59 0.89
C LYS A 113 -15.34 -0.92 0.70
N SER A 114 -14.15 -1.51 0.78
CA SER A 114 -13.95 -2.95 0.60
C SER A 114 -13.94 -3.69 1.94
N GLY A 115 -14.91 -4.59 2.14
CA GLY A 115 -14.91 -5.50 3.29
C GLY A 115 -13.67 -6.40 3.33
N MET A 116 -13.21 -6.85 2.16
CA MET A 116 -11.96 -7.62 2.04
C MET A 116 -10.76 -6.79 2.51
N ALA A 117 -10.65 -5.53 2.10
CA ALA A 117 -9.53 -4.70 2.50
C ALA A 117 -9.50 -4.42 4.01
N LYS A 118 -10.68 -4.23 4.64
CA LYS A 118 -10.78 -4.09 6.11
C LYS A 118 -10.28 -5.31 6.87
N VAL A 119 -10.44 -6.50 6.31
CA VAL A 119 -10.01 -7.76 6.93
C VAL A 119 -8.51 -8.02 6.74
N PHE A 120 -7.97 -7.71 5.55
CA PHE A 120 -6.55 -7.93 5.25
C PHE A 120 -5.64 -6.78 5.73
N HIS A 121 -6.18 -5.57 5.90
CA HIS A 121 -5.48 -4.40 6.43
C HIS A 121 -6.07 -4.03 7.80
N GLN A 122 -5.78 -4.87 8.80
CA GLN A 122 -6.32 -4.73 10.16
C GLN A 122 -5.93 -3.41 10.85
N ASP A 123 -4.91 -2.71 10.36
CA ASP A 123 -4.63 -1.34 10.78
C ASP A 123 -4.27 -0.44 9.60
N GLN A 124 -4.62 0.84 9.73
CA GLN A 124 -4.29 1.87 8.73
C GLN A 124 -2.79 2.13 8.60
N ALA A 125 -1.99 1.83 9.63
CA ALA A 125 -0.54 1.97 9.53
C ALA A 125 0.06 0.97 8.51
N GLY A 126 -0.58 -0.18 8.30
CA GLY A 126 -0.25 -1.13 7.23
C GLY A 126 -0.44 -0.54 5.83
N LEU A 127 -1.40 0.39 5.66
CA LEU A 127 -1.61 1.07 4.38
C LEU A 127 -0.47 2.04 4.05
N CYS A 128 0.21 2.61 5.07
CA CYS A 128 1.40 3.45 4.87
C CYS A 128 2.51 2.70 4.11
N MET A 129 2.58 1.38 4.28
CA MET A 129 3.56 0.50 3.63
C MET A 129 3.35 0.38 2.11
N GLY A 130 2.21 0.82 1.58
CA GLY A 130 1.99 0.92 0.13
C GLY A 130 2.94 1.89 -0.56
N CYS A 131 3.46 2.87 0.17
CA CYS A 131 4.50 3.81 -0.28
C CYS A 131 5.80 3.63 0.52
N HIS A 132 5.71 3.50 1.85
CA HIS A 132 6.85 3.32 2.75
C HIS A 132 7.24 1.84 2.86
N HIS A 133 7.49 1.19 1.73
CA HIS A 133 7.75 -0.25 1.69
C HIS A 133 9.12 -0.64 2.24
N ASN A 134 9.34 -1.95 2.44
CA ASN A 134 10.65 -2.53 2.79
C ASN A 134 11.29 -1.98 4.08
N SER A 135 10.50 -1.37 4.96
CA SER A 135 10.88 -1.00 6.33
C SER A 135 9.91 -1.63 7.33
N PRO A 136 10.21 -1.63 8.63
CA PRO A 136 9.21 -1.89 9.65
C PRO A 136 8.06 -0.87 9.56
N LYS A 137 6.85 -1.30 9.94
CA LYS A 137 5.67 -0.42 10.04
C LYS A 137 5.89 0.60 11.16
N SER A 138 5.81 1.89 10.83
CA SER A 138 6.04 3.00 11.75
C SER A 138 5.26 4.25 11.31
N LEU A 139 4.96 5.14 12.26
CA LEU A 139 4.47 6.50 11.97
C LEU A 139 5.60 7.44 11.51
N GLU A 140 6.85 7.03 11.71
CA GLU A 140 8.05 7.74 11.27
C GLU A 140 8.85 6.84 10.31
N PRO A 141 8.36 6.64 9.08
CA PRO A 141 9.06 5.81 8.10
C PRO A 141 10.36 6.47 7.62
N PRO A 142 11.34 5.69 7.17
CA PRO A 142 12.58 6.24 6.61
C PRO A 142 12.31 7.03 5.33
N LYS A 143 13.17 8.02 5.05
CA LYS A 143 13.18 8.75 3.77
C LYS A 143 13.54 7.80 2.64
N CYS A 144 12.98 7.99 1.44
CA CYS A 144 13.31 7.19 0.26
C CYS A 144 14.83 7.17 -0.04
N ALA A 145 15.51 8.28 0.23
CA ALA A 145 16.95 8.45 0.04
C ALA A 145 17.83 7.62 0.99
N SER A 146 17.27 6.98 2.04
CA SER A 146 18.02 6.03 2.87
C SER A 146 18.41 4.76 2.11
N CYS A 147 17.72 4.48 1.01
CA CYS A 147 17.87 3.26 0.21
C CYS A 147 18.06 3.55 -1.28
N HIS A 148 17.37 4.56 -1.81
CA HIS A 148 17.48 4.94 -3.22
C HIS A 148 18.57 6.01 -3.41
N GLY A 149 19.64 5.65 -4.12
CA GLY A 149 20.78 6.52 -4.35
C GLY A 149 20.49 7.70 -5.29
N LYS A 150 21.14 8.85 -5.05
CA LYS A 150 21.03 10.02 -5.94
C LYS A 150 21.76 9.83 -7.28
N THR A 151 22.79 9.00 -7.28
CA THR A 151 23.72 8.80 -8.41
C THR A 151 23.27 7.75 -9.42
N GLY A 152 22.09 7.14 -9.22
CA GLY A 152 21.54 6.15 -10.14
C GLY A 152 21.02 4.90 -9.42
N PRO A 153 20.65 3.86 -10.19
CA PRO A 153 20.21 2.58 -9.65
C PRO A 153 21.26 1.91 -8.75
N SER A 154 20.79 1.18 -7.75
CA SER A 154 21.63 0.32 -6.92
C SER A 154 21.95 -1.00 -7.63
N GLN A 155 23.05 -1.66 -7.25
CA GLN A 155 23.48 -2.93 -7.85
C GLN A 155 22.45 -4.06 -7.68
N ASP A 156 21.60 -3.98 -6.66
CA ASP A 156 20.50 -4.92 -6.41
C ASP A 156 19.24 -4.64 -7.26
N GLY A 157 19.34 -3.75 -8.25
CA GLY A 157 18.26 -3.44 -9.18
C GLY A 157 17.25 -2.41 -8.67
N ARG A 158 17.43 -1.85 -7.46
CA ARG A 158 16.58 -0.73 -6.99
C ARG A 158 16.82 0.50 -7.87
N PRO A 159 15.76 1.23 -8.26
CA PRO A 159 15.92 2.47 -9.03
C PRO A 159 16.66 3.53 -8.22
N GLY A 160 17.35 4.45 -8.91
CA GLY A 160 17.85 5.67 -8.28
C GLY A 160 16.69 6.55 -7.79
N LEU A 161 17.00 7.53 -6.94
CA LEU A 161 15.99 8.33 -6.23
C LEU A 161 14.98 9.04 -7.15
N LYS A 162 15.41 9.56 -8.30
CA LYS A 162 14.51 10.15 -9.31
C LYS A 162 13.55 9.10 -9.88
N GLY A 163 14.07 7.91 -10.20
CA GLY A 163 13.28 6.79 -10.70
C GLY A 163 12.33 6.23 -9.64
N ALA A 164 12.72 6.24 -8.36
CA ALA A 164 11.86 5.84 -7.26
C ALA A 164 10.65 6.78 -7.10
N TYR A 165 10.87 8.10 -7.10
CA TYR A 165 9.76 9.06 -7.03
C TYR A 165 8.86 8.98 -8.25
N HIS A 166 9.42 9.07 -9.46
CA HIS A 166 8.62 9.02 -10.69
C HIS A 166 7.91 7.67 -10.83
N GLY A 167 8.60 6.56 -10.53
CA GLY A 167 8.03 5.21 -10.56
C GLY A 167 6.86 5.03 -9.60
N GLN A 168 6.95 5.54 -8.37
CA GLN A 168 5.86 5.46 -7.40
C GLN A 168 4.70 6.42 -7.74
N CYS A 169 4.98 7.71 -7.89
CA CYS A 169 3.95 8.74 -8.06
C CYS A 169 3.17 8.57 -9.36
N ILE A 170 3.87 8.43 -10.49
CA ILE A 170 3.23 8.37 -11.81
C ILE A 170 2.47 7.07 -11.97
N THR A 171 3.04 5.93 -11.57
CA THR A 171 2.36 4.63 -11.69
C THR A 171 1.11 4.59 -10.82
N CYS A 172 1.16 5.12 -9.60
CA CYS A 172 -0.02 5.21 -8.74
C CYS A 172 -1.13 6.03 -9.41
N HIS A 173 -0.81 7.23 -9.93
CA HIS A 173 -1.79 8.05 -10.65
C HIS A 173 -2.38 7.34 -11.87
N GLN A 174 -1.56 6.63 -12.65
CA GLN A 174 -2.02 5.87 -13.81
C GLN A 174 -2.94 4.70 -13.41
N LYS A 175 -2.54 3.92 -12.41
CA LYS A 175 -3.29 2.75 -11.92
C LYS A 175 -4.62 3.14 -11.28
N MET A 176 -4.64 4.26 -10.56
CA MET A 176 -5.84 4.80 -9.91
C MET A 176 -6.66 5.74 -10.81
N LYS A 177 -6.20 5.99 -12.05
CA LYS A 177 -6.81 6.93 -13.02
C LYS A 177 -7.01 8.33 -12.45
N VAL A 178 -5.97 8.90 -11.83
CA VAL A 178 -5.95 10.28 -11.33
C VAL A 178 -5.65 11.23 -12.49
N GLU A 179 -6.67 11.51 -13.31
CA GLU A 179 -6.51 12.29 -14.56
C GLU A 179 -6.10 13.75 -14.35
N ALA A 180 -6.40 14.32 -13.17
CA ALA A 180 -6.04 15.70 -12.83
C ALA A 180 -4.52 15.95 -12.76
N VAL A 181 -3.71 14.88 -12.68
CA VAL A 181 -2.24 14.95 -12.63
C VAL A 181 -1.64 13.95 -13.62
N ALA A 182 -1.63 14.35 -14.89
CA ALA A 182 -1.05 13.55 -15.97
C ALA A 182 0.48 13.44 -15.84
N ALA A 183 1.03 12.28 -16.23
CA ALA A 183 2.48 12.02 -16.22
C ALA A 183 3.29 13.03 -17.06
N THR A 184 2.66 13.60 -18.09
CA THR A 184 3.24 14.58 -19.00
C THR A 184 3.16 16.01 -18.49
N ASP A 185 2.37 16.27 -17.43
CA ASP A 185 2.22 17.59 -16.83
C ASP A 185 3.20 17.76 -15.66
N CYS A 186 4.48 17.94 -16.00
CA CYS A 186 5.59 18.01 -15.04
C CYS A 186 5.36 19.06 -13.93
N VAL A 187 4.70 20.17 -14.27
CA VAL A 187 4.55 21.32 -13.36
C VAL A 187 3.47 21.12 -12.30
N LYS A 188 2.62 20.09 -12.42
CA LYS A 188 1.65 19.72 -11.38
C LYS A 188 2.29 19.15 -10.12
N CYS A 189 3.47 18.56 -10.25
CA CYS A 189 4.22 18.00 -9.13
C CYS A 189 5.33 18.96 -8.68
N HIS A 190 6.04 19.56 -9.61
CA HIS A 190 7.17 20.43 -9.32
C HIS A 190 7.28 21.56 -10.36
N GLU A 191 7.21 22.81 -9.91
CA GLU A 191 7.33 23.96 -10.80
C GLU A 191 8.72 24.04 -11.45
N LYS A 192 8.78 24.56 -12.68
CA LYS A 192 10.08 24.88 -13.30
C LYS A 192 10.81 25.92 -12.45
N LYS A 193 12.12 25.72 -12.30
CA LYS A 193 12.98 26.77 -11.75
C LYS A 193 13.08 27.87 -12.82
N LYS A 194 12.88 29.12 -12.40
CA LYS A 194 13.10 30.29 -13.28
C LYS A 194 14.59 30.60 -13.34
#